data_AF-T1BTG2-F1
#
_entry.id   AF-T1BTG2-F1
#
_cell.length_a   1.000
_cell.length_b   1.000
_cell.length_c   1.000
_cell.angle_alpha   90.00
_cell.angle_beta   90.00
_cell.angle_gamma   90.00
#
_symmetry.space_group_name_H-M   'P 1'
#
loop_
_entity.id
_entity.type
_entity.pdbx_description
1 polymer ?
#
loop_
_entity_poly.entity_id
_entity_poly.type
_entity_poly.pdbx_seq_one_letter_code
_entity_poly.pdbx_strand_id
1 'polypeptide(L)'
;MAVEKYVISLPSLPEQHAIAHVLGTLDDKIELNRRMSETLEAMARALFKSWFVDFDPVRAKAEGRDSGLPKSIVDLFPACLVDSELGGIPEGWEVKAIGELTDVLGGTTPNTKEPAYWVGGTHAWATPKDLSGLSVPVLLDTERRITDTGVSQVGSGLLPEGTVLMSSRAPIGYLAVAEIPVANQSRLHRDDAKSWDLEH
;
A
#
# COMPACT_ATOMS: atom_id res chain seq x y z
N MET A 1 37.48 14.90 18.93
CA MET A 1 36.25 15.71 18.72
C MET A 1 36.61 16.83 17.76
N ALA A 2 36.18 16.77 16.50
CA ALA A 2 36.65 17.68 15.44
C ALA A 2 35.48 18.52 14.89
N VAL A 3 34.89 19.37 15.73
CA VAL A 3 33.91 20.40 15.32
C VAL A 3 34.57 21.80 15.27
N GLU A 4 35.79 21.95 15.80
CA GLU A 4 36.46 23.26 16.03
C GLU A 4 36.87 24.05 14.77
N LYS A 5 36.71 23.52 13.55
CA LYS A 5 37.16 24.19 12.30
C LYS A 5 36.12 24.27 11.19
N TYR A 6 34.83 24.34 11.51
CA TYR A 6 33.81 24.69 10.52
C TYR A 6 33.56 26.20 10.51
N VAL A 7 33.79 26.83 9.35
CA VAL A 7 33.46 28.24 9.14
C VAL A 7 31.95 28.32 8.87
N ILE A 8 31.22 28.99 9.75
CA ILE A 8 29.80 29.30 9.58
C ILE A 8 29.61 30.79 9.37
N SER A 9 28.63 31.17 8.55
CA SER A 9 28.22 32.56 8.42
C SER A 9 27.53 33.00 9.71
N LEU A 10 28.08 34.02 10.37
CA LEU A 10 27.53 34.57 11.61
C LEU A 10 26.98 35.99 11.33
N PRO A 11 25.71 36.12 10.92
CA PRO A 11 25.09 37.42 10.69
C PRO A 11 24.88 38.16 12.01
N SER A 12 24.38 39.40 11.97
CA SER A 12 24.13 40.18 13.18
C SER A 12 23.07 39.53 14.07
N LEU A 13 23.07 39.78 15.39
CA LEU A 13 22.07 39.21 16.30
C LEU A 13 20.61 39.47 15.89
N PRO A 14 20.24 40.68 15.42
CA PRO A 14 18.88 40.92 14.92
C PRO A 14 18.53 40.03 13.72
N GLU A 15 19.46 39.85 12.78
CA GLU A 15 19.27 38.98 11.61
C GLU A 15 19.18 37.51 12.03
N GLN A 16 20.02 37.04 12.96
CA GLN A 16 19.93 35.69 13.51
C GLN A 16 18.57 35.40 14.13
N HIS A 17 18.04 36.33 14.94
CA HIS A 17 16.71 36.19 15.54
C HIS A 17 15.60 36.20 14.48
N ALA A 18 15.70 37.03 13.45
CA ALA A 18 14.72 37.06 12.36
C ALA A 18 14.73 35.72 11.59
N ILE A 19 15.92 35.20 11.26
CA ILE A 19 16.09 33.90 10.60
C ILE A 19 15.51 32.78 11.47
N ALA A 20 15.88 32.73 12.76
CA ALA A 20 15.41 31.72 13.70
C ALA A 20 13.89 31.78 13.89
N HIS A 21 13.31 32.99 13.93
CA HIS A 21 11.87 33.15 14.02
C HIS A 21 11.16 32.59 12.78
N VAL A 22 11.59 32.97 11.58
CA VAL A 22 10.97 32.48 10.33
C VAL A 22 11.10 30.95 10.22
N LEU A 23 12.29 30.39 10.46
CA LEU A 23 12.49 28.94 10.41
C LEU A 23 11.68 28.22 11.49
N GLY A 24 11.63 28.75 12.72
CA GLY A 24 10.82 28.19 13.80
C GLY A 24 9.33 28.15 13.44
N THR A 25 8.78 29.22 12.86
CA THR A 25 7.38 29.23 12.44
C THR A 25 7.07 28.22 11.34
N LEU A 26 8.05 27.91 10.47
CA LEU A 26 7.90 26.88 9.44
C LEU A 26 7.98 25.48 10.03
N ASP A 27 8.91 25.24 10.96
CA ASP A 27 9.03 23.97 11.67
C ASP A 27 7.77 23.65 12.49
N ASP A 28 7.21 24.65 13.18
CA ASP A 28 5.94 24.51 13.90
C ASP A 28 4.80 24.08 12.97
N LYS A 29 4.76 24.64 11.74
CA LYS A 29 3.74 24.29 10.74
C LYS A 29 3.97 22.89 10.15
N ILE A 30 5.21 22.47 9.94
CA ILE A 30 5.55 21.12 9.50
C ILE A 30 5.07 20.11 10.54
N GLU A 31 5.35 20.37 11.82
CA GLU A 31 4.94 19.52 12.92
C GLU A 31 3.42 19.45 13.05
N LEU A 32 2.73 20.58 12.95
CA LEU A 32 1.26 20.61 12.96
C LEU A 32 0.66 19.78 11.82
N ASN A 33 1.21 19.90 10.61
CA ASN A 33 0.73 19.14 9.45
C ASN A 33 0.96 17.62 9.61
N ARG A 34 2.07 17.21 10.23
CA ARG A 34 2.34 15.80 10.54
C ARG A 34 1.30 15.24 11.51
N ARG A 35 1.04 15.94 12.62
CA ARG A 35 0.02 15.55 13.61
C ARG A 35 -1.38 15.46 13.00
N MET A 36 -1.74 16.40 12.14
CA MET A 36 -3.00 16.37 11.42
C MET A 36 -3.09 15.12 10.53
N SER A 37 -2.02 14.79 9.80
CA SER A 37 -1.96 13.60 8.95
C SER A 37 -2.11 12.31 9.76
N GLU A 38 -1.41 12.19 10.89
CA GLU A 38 -1.53 11.05 11.81
C GLU A 38 -2.96 10.90 12.35
N THR A 39 -3.60 12.02 12.72
CA THR A 39 -4.98 12.02 13.23
C THR A 39 -5.96 11.57 12.15
N LEU A 40 -5.81 12.07 10.92
CA LEU A 40 -6.64 11.68 9.78
C LEU A 40 -6.49 10.20 9.46
N GLU A 41 -5.27 9.66 9.51
CA GLU A 41 -5.01 8.23 9.31
C GLU A 41 -5.69 7.38 10.39
N ALA A 42 -5.58 7.78 11.65
CA ALA A 42 -6.23 7.09 12.76
C ALA A 42 -7.76 7.09 12.62
N MET A 43 -8.35 8.22 12.21
CA MET A 43 -9.79 8.32 11.94
C MET A 43 -10.22 7.44 10.77
N ALA A 44 -9.48 7.46 9.65
CA ALA A 44 -9.77 6.64 8.49
C ALA A 44 -9.73 5.14 8.82
N ARG A 45 -8.72 4.71 9.60
CA ARG A 45 -8.58 3.32 10.07
C ARG A 45 -9.75 2.90 10.97
N ALA A 46 -10.17 3.77 11.88
CA ALA A 46 -11.29 3.51 12.76
C ALA A 46 -12.61 3.37 11.97
N LEU A 47 -12.84 4.27 11.01
CA LEU A 47 -14.01 4.21 10.12
C LEU A 47 -13.98 2.93 9.27
N PHE A 48 -12.85 2.57 8.67
CA PHE A 48 -12.73 1.36 7.88
C PHE A 48 -13.05 0.11 8.71
N LYS A 49 -12.48 0.01 9.92
CA LYS A 49 -12.77 -1.10 10.83
C LYS A 49 -14.26 -1.17 11.18
N SER A 50 -14.85 -0.04 11.57
CA SER A 50 -16.28 0.05 11.90
C SER A 50 -17.17 -0.36 10.72
N TRP A 51 -16.86 0.10 9.50
CA TRP A 51 -17.74 -0.06 8.35
C TRP A 51 -17.57 -1.40 7.62
N PHE A 52 -16.35 -1.93 7.55
CA PHE A 52 -16.01 -3.08 6.69
C PHE A 52 -15.52 -4.31 7.45
N VAL A 53 -15.27 -4.20 8.76
CA VAL A 53 -14.87 -5.34 9.61
C VAL A 53 -15.94 -5.64 10.64
N ASP A 54 -16.38 -4.61 11.38
CA ASP A 54 -17.39 -4.78 12.44
C ASP A 54 -18.83 -4.65 11.91
N PHE A 55 -18.98 -4.01 10.73
CA PHE A 55 -20.25 -3.70 10.06
C PHE A 55 -21.23 -2.87 10.91
N ASP A 56 -20.72 -1.94 11.72
CA ASP A 56 -21.52 -1.13 12.65
C ASP A 56 -22.70 -0.39 11.98
N PRO A 57 -22.54 0.23 10.79
CA PRO A 57 -23.66 0.92 10.14
C PRO A 57 -24.80 -0.04 9.76
N VAL A 58 -24.47 -1.25 9.30
CA VAL A 58 -25.46 -2.29 8.94
C VAL A 58 -26.17 -2.77 10.20
N ARG A 59 -25.43 -3.04 11.28
CA ARG A 59 -26.02 -3.45 12.58
C ARG A 59 -26.91 -2.37 13.17
N ALA A 60 -26.46 -1.11 13.19
CA ALA A 60 -27.25 0.01 13.68
C ALA A 60 -28.57 0.14 12.89
N LYS A 61 -28.50 0.03 11.56
CA LYS A 61 -29.68 0.07 10.68
C LYS A 61 -30.64 -1.10 10.95
N ALA A 62 -30.13 -2.32 11.09
CA ALA A 62 -30.93 -3.51 11.40
C ALA A 62 -31.65 -3.39 12.76
N GLU A 63 -30.98 -2.79 13.75
CA GLU A 63 -31.50 -2.62 15.12
C GLU A 63 -32.34 -1.33 15.29
N GLY A 64 -32.49 -0.52 14.23
CA GLY A 64 -33.19 0.77 14.30
C GLY A 64 -32.50 1.81 15.20
N ARG A 65 -31.20 1.65 15.44
CA ARG A 65 -30.39 2.61 16.21
C ARG A 65 -29.82 3.68 15.29
N ASP A 66 -29.56 4.86 15.86
CA ASP A 66 -28.79 5.90 15.18
C ASP A 66 -27.32 5.45 15.04
N SER A 67 -26.80 5.46 13.82
CA SER A 67 -25.40 5.18 13.53
C SER A 67 -24.49 6.40 13.68
N GLY A 68 -25.06 7.59 13.93
CA GLY A 68 -24.33 8.86 13.97
C GLY A 68 -23.83 9.33 12.60
N LEU A 69 -24.28 8.69 11.51
CA LEU A 69 -23.89 9.03 10.14
C LEU A 69 -25.00 9.85 9.47
N PRO A 70 -24.64 10.75 8.52
CA PRO A 70 -25.63 11.40 7.68
C PRO A 70 -26.52 10.38 6.96
N LYS A 71 -27.81 10.69 6.84
CA LYS A 71 -28.78 9.79 6.18
C LYS A 71 -28.32 9.32 4.80
N SER A 72 -27.71 10.20 4.00
CA SER A 72 -27.19 9.86 2.67
C SER A 72 -26.13 8.76 2.68
N ILE A 73 -25.39 8.60 3.78
CA ILE A 73 -24.38 7.55 3.97
C ILE A 73 -25.04 6.28 4.51
N VAL A 74 -25.95 6.39 5.47
CA VAL A 74 -26.73 5.25 6.00
C VAL A 74 -27.51 4.53 4.91
N ASP A 75 -28.02 5.29 3.94
CA ASP A 75 -28.78 4.76 2.81
C ASP A 75 -27.90 3.91 1.86
N LEU A 76 -26.55 4.02 1.92
CA LEU A 76 -25.62 3.19 1.13
C LEU A 76 -25.40 1.79 1.71
N PHE A 77 -25.71 1.57 2.99
CA PHE A 77 -25.47 0.29 3.66
C PHE A 77 -26.69 -0.65 3.57
N PRO A 78 -26.48 -1.97 3.42
CA PRO A 78 -27.54 -2.97 3.51
C PRO A 78 -28.31 -2.90 4.83
N ALA A 79 -29.54 -3.44 4.84
CA ALA A 79 -30.44 -3.35 5.99
C ALA A 79 -30.18 -4.41 7.06
N CYS A 80 -29.54 -5.54 6.70
CA CYS A 80 -29.28 -6.64 7.62
C CYS A 80 -27.97 -7.36 7.28
N LEU A 81 -27.55 -8.22 8.20
CA LEU A 81 -26.51 -9.21 7.98
C LEU A 81 -27.16 -10.57 7.66
N VAL A 82 -26.49 -11.34 6.81
CA VAL A 82 -26.84 -12.71 6.45
C VAL A 82 -25.70 -13.66 6.86
N ASP A 83 -26.04 -14.91 7.16
CA ASP A 83 -25.05 -15.92 7.55
C ASP A 83 -24.17 -16.30 6.36
N SER A 84 -22.86 -16.41 6.60
CA SER A 84 -21.87 -16.91 5.65
C SER A 84 -20.80 -17.74 6.36
N GLU A 85 -19.93 -18.36 5.58
CA GLU A 85 -18.77 -19.12 6.09
C GLU A 85 -17.77 -18.27 6.90
N LEU A 86 -17.79 -16.94 6.74
CA LEU A 86 -16.96 -15.99 7.51
C LEU A 86 -17.74 -15.31 8.66
N GLY A 87 -18.93 -15.81 8.98
CA GLY A 87 -19.88 -15.19 9.92
C GLY A 87 -20.88 -14.26 9.23
N GLY A 88 -21.49 -13.36 10.00
CA GLY A 88 -22.50 -12.45 9.48
C GLY A 88 -21.92 -11.37 8.57
N ILE A 89 -22.28 -11.39 7.29
CA ILE A 89 -21.87 -10.40 6.28
C ILE A 89 -23.07 -9.56 5.81
N PRO A 90 -22.87 -8.34 5.28
CA PRO A 90 -23.98 -7.53 4.77
C PRO A 90 -24.77 -8.23 3.67
N GLU A 91 -26.10 -8.08 3.67
CA GLU A 91 -26.96 -8.60 2.61
C GLU A 91 -26.50 -8.12 1.22
N GLY A 92 -26.42 -9.04 0.27
CA GLY A 92 -25.92 -8.80 -1.08
C GLY A 92 -24.40 -8.92 -1.25
N TRP A 93 -23.65 -9.16 -0.16
CA TRP A 93 -22.24 -9.50 -0.24
C TRP A 93 -22.06 -11.01 -0.45
N GLU A 94 -21.00 -11.38 -1.17
CA GLU A 94 -20.65 -12.77 -1.46
C GLU A 94 -19.23 -13.06 -0.95
N VAL A 95 -19.00 -14.26 -0.42
CA VAL A 95 -17.66 -14.74 -0.11
C VAL A 95 -17.13 -15.50 -1.32
N LYS A 96 -15.99 -15.08 -1.84
CA LYS A 96 -15.31 -15.69 -3.00
C LYS A 96 -13.82 -15.77 -2.78
N ALA A 97 -13.19 -16.78 -3.40
CA ALA A 97 -11.74 -16.83 -3.46
C ALA A 97 -11.20 -15.70 -4.36
N ILE A 98 -10.05 -15.13 -4.01
CA ILE A 98 -9.44 -14.03 -4.79
C ILE A 98 -9.21 -14.43 -6.26
N GLY A 99 -8.83 -15.70 -6.50
CA GLY A 99 -8.60 -16.21 -7.86
C GLY A 99 -9.86 -16.30 -8.74
N GLU A 100 -11.06 -16.16 -8.17
CA GLU A 100 -12.32 -16.06 -8.95
C GLU A 100 -12.60 -14.62 -9.40
N LEU A 101 -12.01 -13.63 -8.73
CA LEU A 101 -12.26 -12.20 -8.96
C LEU A 101 -11.18 -11.53 -9.80
N THR A 102 -9.95 -12.06 -9.77
CA THR A 102 -8.80 -11.44 -10.42
C THR A 102 -7.74 -12.46 -10.83
N ASP A 103 -6.98 -12.13 -11.87
CA ASP A 103 -5.82 -12.89 -12.30
C ASP A 103 -4.67 -12.71 -11.32
N VAL A 104 -4.18 -13.83 -10.77
CA VAL A 104 -3.01 -13.84 -9.88
C VAL A 104 -1.76 -14.17 -10.71
N LEU A 105 -1.02 -13.13 -11.10
CA LEU A 105 0.12 -13.26 -12.02
C LEU A 105 1.47 -13.31 -11.31
N GLY A 106 2.26 -14.32 -11.64
CA GLY A 106 3.57 -14.53 -11.04
C GLY A 106 4.72 -13.90 -11.82
N GLY A 107 5.52 -13.06 -11.16
CA GLY A 107 6.82 -12.62 -11.66
C GLY A 107 7.92 -13.68 -11.57
N THR A 108 8.99 -13.45 -12.31
CA THR A 108 10.23 -14.24 -12.29
C THR A 108 11.42 -13.29 -12.26
N THR A 109 12.59 -13.80 -11.87
CA THR A 109 13.85 -13.04 -11.95
C THR A 109 14.59 -13.46 -13.22
N PRO A 110 14.66 -12.61 -14.25
CA PRO A 110 15.53 -12.86 -15.40
C PRO A 110 16.98 -12.96 -14.94
N ASN A 111 17.83 -13.63 -15.73
CA ASN A 111 19.24 -13.81 -15.38
C ASN A 111 19.91 -12.44 -15.09
N THR A 112 20.30 -12.21 -13.84
CA THR A 112 20.88 -10.92 -13.42
C THR A 112 22.24 -10.64 -14.03
N LYS A 113 22.91 -11.68 -14.55
CA LYS A 113 24.21 -11.57 -15.20
C LYS A 113 24.12 -11.34 -16.71
N GLU A 114 22.93 -11.39 -17.30
CA GLU A 114 22.72 -11.16 -18.73
C GLU A 114 22.48 -9.67 -18.99
N PRO A 115 23.47 -8.92 -19.53
CA PRO A 115 23.35 -7.47 -19.67
C PRO A 115 22.20 -7.04 -20.59
N ALA A 116 21.84 -7.87 -21.57
CA ALA A 116 20.75 -7.58 -22.51
C ALA A 116 19.39 -7.35 -21.82
N TYR A 117 19.20 -7.85 -20.60
CA TYR A 117 17.96 -7.67 -19.83
C TYR A 117 17.93 -6.37 -19.03
N TRP A 118 19.09 -5.75 -18.76
CA TRP A 118 19.20 -4.67 -17.76
C TRP A 118 19.77 -3.36 -18.33
N VAL A 119 20.76 -3.45 -19.21
CA VAL A 119 21.44 -2.27 -19.75
C VAL A 119 20.50 -1.55 -20.72
N GLY A 120 20.25 -0.27 -20.45
CA GLY A 120 19.29 0.53 -21.23
C GLY A 120 17.82 0.23 -20.92
N GLY A 121 17.54 -0.45 -19.80
CA GLY A 121 16.17 -0.73 -19.38
C GLY A 121 15.37 0.55 -19.10
N THR A 122 14.13 0.57 -19.55
CA THR A 122 13.19 1.70 -19.41
C THR A 122 11.99 1.33 -18.54
N HIS A 123 11.67 0.04 -18.42
CA HIS A 123 10.52 -0.44 -17.65
C HIS A 123 10.86 -0.63 -16.19
N ALA A 124 9.93 -0.30 -15.29
CA ALA A 124 10.11 -0.52 -13.87
C ALA A 124 10.20 -2.01 -13.55
N TRP A 125 11.11 -2.37 -12.64
CA TRP A 125 11.29 -3.74 -12.18
C TRP A 125 11.22 -3.81 -10.65
N ALA A 126 10.06 -4.20 -10.13
CA ALA A 126 9.75 -4.19 -8.70
C ALA A 126 10.24 -5.45 -7.98
N THR A 127 10.80 -5.24 -6.81
CA THR A 127 11.24 -6.24 -5.84
C THR A 127 10.55 -6.03 -4.49
N PRO A 128 10.61 -7.02 -3.57
CA PRO A 128 10.14 -6.81 -2.20
C PRO A 128 10.81 -5.61 -1.49
N LYS A 129 12.05 -5.25 -1.88
CA LYS A 129 12.75 -4.08 -1.31
C LYS A 129 12.03 -2.79 -1.68
N ASP A 130 11.60 -2.66 -2.93
CA ASP A 130 10.85 -1.50 -3.40
C ASP A 130 9.54 -1.37 -2.62
N LEU A 131 8.83 -2.47 -2.36
CA LEU A 131 7.59 -2.47 -1.57
C LEU A 131 7.82 -2.16 -0.08
N SER A 132 8.89 -2.68 0.51
CA SER A 132 9.21 -2.47 1.93
C SER A 132 9.63 -1.05 2.27
N GLY A 133 10.15 -0.30 1.28
CA GLY A 133 10.64 1.06 1.46
C GLY A 133 9.57 2.14 1.28
N LEU A 134 8.34 1.76 0.95
CA LEU A 134 7.28 2.73 0.72
C LEU A 134 6.73 3.28 2.03
N SER A 135 6.57 4.60 2.11
CA SER A 135 5.87 5.27 3.20
C SER A 135 4.34 5.15 3.08
N VAL A 136 3.85 4.96 1.86
CA VAL A 136 2.44 4.73 1.51
C VAL A 136 2.35 3.56 0.54
N PRO A 137 1.27 2.76 0.52
CA PRO A 137 1.18 1.55 -0.31
C PRO A 137 0.94 1.87 -1.80
N VAL A 138 1.76 2.74 -2.39
CA VAL A 138 1.69 3.22 -3.78
C VAL A 138 3.09 3.18 -4.37
N LEU A 139 3.28 2.39 -5.42
CA LEU A 139 4.55 2.27 -6.13
C LEU A 139 4.58 3.24 -7.32
N LEU A 140 5.40 4.28 -7.21
CA LEU A 140 5.60 5.29 -8.25
C LEU A 140 6.93 5.13 -9.00
N ASP A 141 7.86 4.38 -8.43
CA ASP A 141 9.17 4.14 -9.04
C ASP A 141 9.82 2.86 -8.47
N THR A 142 10.87 2.37 -9.14
CA THR A 142 11.66 1.21 -8.73
C THR A 142 13.15 1.49 -8.85
N GLU A 143 13.96 0.92 -7.95
CA GLU A 143 15.41 1.10 -7.94
C GLU A 143 16.09 0.62 -9.24
N ARG A 144 15.52 -0.42 -9.86
CA ARG A 144 16.05 -1.03 -11.08
C ARG A 144 15.06 -0.93 -12.24
N ARG A 145 15.62 -0.91 -13.44
CA ARG A 145 14.88 -0.97 -14.70
C ARG A 145 15.23 -2.22 -15.49
N ILE A 146 14.33 -2.63 -16.37
CA ILE A 146 14.44 -3.79 -17.22
C ILE A 146 14.13 -3.41 -18.68
N THR A 147 14.81 -4.06 -19.63
CA THR A 147 14.57 -3.87 -21.08
C THR A 147 13.36 -4.66 -21.55
N ASP A 148 12.84 -4.39 -22.75
CA ASP A 148 11.77 -5.20 -23.37
C ASP A 148 12.17 -6.68 -23.46
N THR A 149 13.42 -6.96 -23.83
CA THR A 149 13.96 -8.33 -23.85
C THR A 149 13.93 -8.96 -22.46
N GLY A 150 14.25 -8.22 -21.40
CA GLY A 150 14.15 -8.70 -20.03
C GLY A 150 12.70 -8.95 -19.60
N VAL A 151 11.77 -8.07 -19.94
CA VAL A 151 10.33 -8.24 -19.65
C VAL A 151 9.80 -9.53 -20.26
N SER A 152 10.23 -9.91 -21.47
CA SER A 152 9.83 -11.16 -22.11
C SER A 152 10.20 -12.43 -21.31
N GLN A 153 11.15 -12.32 -20.37
CA GLN A 153 11.56 -13.40 -19.48
C GLN A 153 10.81 -13.39 -18.14
N VAL A 154 9.98 -12.38 -17.90
CA VAL A 154 9.15 -12.23 -16.70
C VAL A 154 7.83 -12.95 -16.92
N GLY A 155 7.46 -13.88 -16.03
CA GLY A 155 6.27 -14.72 -16.19
C GLY A 155 4.95 -13.94 -16.29
N SER A 156 4.86 -12.80 -15.61
CA SER A 156 3.74 -11.86 -15.65
C SER A 156 3.84 -10.83 -16.78
N GLY A 157 5.00 -10.73 -17.43
CA GLY A 157 5.32 -9.65 -18.35
C GLY A 157 5.34 -8.27 -17.68
N LEU A 158 4.83 -7.27 -18.39
CA LEU A 158 4.65 -5.91 -17.89
C LEU A 158 3.20 -5.73 -17.43
N LEU A 159 3.01 -5.46 -16.14
CA LEU A 159 1.71 -5.23 -15.54
C LEU A 159 1.27 -3.78 -15.76
N PRO A 160 -0.02 -3.51 -15.99
CA PRO A 160 -0.53 -2.16 -16.16
C PRO A 160 -0.58 -1.39 -14.83
N GLU A 161 -0.73 -0.06 -14.95
CA GLU A 161 -1.10 0.84 -13.87
C GLU A 161 -2.40 0.37 -13.18
N GLY A 162 -2.51 0.58 -11.88
CA GLY A 162 -3.61 0.11 -11.03
C GLY A 162 -3.45 -1.32 -10.52
N THR A 163 -2.39 -2.04 -10.90
CA THR A 163 -2.16 -3.42 -10.45
C THR A 163 -1.79 -3.46 -8.96
N VAL A 164 -2.44 -4.34 -8.19
CA VAL A 164 -2.06 -4.63 -6.80
C VAL A 164 -0.87 -5.60 -6.77
N LEU A 165 0.23 -5.15 -6.17
CA LEU A 165 1.43 -5.93 -5.95
C LEU A 165 1.45 -6.46 -4.51
N MET A 166 1.77 -7.73 -4.34
CA MET A 166 1.94 -8.37 -3.03
C MET A 166 3.27 -9.12 -2.93
N SER A 167 4.01 -8.97 -1.83
CA SER A 167 5.14 -9.85 -1.54
C SER A 167 4.66 -11.19 -0.98
N SER A 168 4.83 -12.27 -1.74
CA SER A 168 4.54 -13.65 -1.33
C SER A 168 5.74 -14.36 -0.68
N ARG A 169 6.93 -13.78 -0.81
CA ARG A 169 8.20 -14.30 -0.25
C ARG A 169 8.79 -13.28 0.71
N ALA A 170 9.54 -13.78 1.69
CA ALA A 170 10.02 -13.00 2.82
C ALA A 170 10.66 -11.64 2.42
N PRO A 171 10.22 -10.53 3.05
CA PRO A 171 9.12 -10.45 4.02
C PRO A 171 7.75 -10.57 3.32
N ILE A 172 6.87 -11.42 3.85
CA ILE A 172 5.55 -11.69 3.29
C ILE A 172 4.60 -10.56 3.68
N GLY A 173 3.72 -10.15 2.76
CA GLY A 173 2.55 -9.32 3.06
C GLY A 173 2.71 -7.82 2.78
N TYR A 174 3.80 -7.38 2.15
CA TYR A 174 3.85 -6.01 1.64
C TYR A 174 2.89 -5.87 0.46
N LEU A 175 2.10 -4.81 0.49
CA LEU A 175 1.10 -4.49 -0.52
C LEU A 175 1.35 -3.09 -1.06
N ALA A 176 1.24 -2.93 -2.38
CA ALA A 176 1.23 -1.62 -3.02
C ALA A 176 0.36 -1.64 -4.28
N VAL A 177 -0.24 -0.51 -4.62
CA VAL A 177 -0.84 -0.28 -5.94
C VAL A 177 0.23 0.33 -6.85
N ALA A 178 0.43 -0.23 -8.04
CA ALA A 178 1.37 0.30 -9.02
C ALA A 178 0.73 1.45 -9.81
N GLU A 179 1.28 2.65 -9.70
CA GLU A 179 0.85 3.84 -10.48
C GLU A 179 1.71 4.04 -11.74
N ILE A 180 2.50 3.01 -12.09
CA ILE A 180 3.30 2.93 -13.30
C ILE A 180 3.26 1.50 -13.86
N PRO A 181 3.44 1.30 -15.17
CA PRO A 181 3.65 -0.03 -15.73
C PRO A 181 4.90 -0.69 -15.12
N VAL A 182 4.76 -1.95 -14.69
CA VAL A 182 5.80 -2.59 -13.87
C VAL A 182 5.92 -4.09 -14.12
N ALA A 183 7.16 -4.57 -14.26
CA ALA A 183 7.50 -5.98 -14.21
C ALA A 183 7.94 -6.34 -12.78
N ASN A 184 7.72 -7.56 -12.33
CA ASN A 184 7.98 -7.93 -10.94
C ASN A 184 8.86 -9.18 -10.77
N GLN A 185 9.59 -9.21 -9.66
CA GLN A 185 10.46 -10.33 -9.27
C GLN A 185 9.68 -11.55 -8.71
N SER A 186 8.51 -11.29 -8.12
CA SER A 186 7.82 -12.20 -7.21
C SER A 186 6.65 -12.91 -7.88
N ARG A 187 6.55 -14.22 -7.67
CA ARG A 187 5.36 -15.00 -8.00
C ARG A 187 4.20 -14.57 -7.10
N LEU A 188 3.17 -13.86 -7.59
CA LEU A 188 1.89 -13.80 -6.90
C LEU A 188 1.29 -15.21 -6.92
N HIS A 189 0.66 -15.62 -5.82
CA HIS A 189 0.32 -16.99 -5.44
C HIS A 189 -0.01 -17.95 -6.60
N ARG A 190 0.64 -19.13 -6.61
CA ARG A 190 0.20 -20.32 -7.36
C ARG A 190 -0.29 -21.30 -6.31
N ASP A 191 -1.57 -21.63 -6.34
CA ASP A 191 -2.07 -22.84 -5.69
C ASP A 191 -1.36 -24.03 -6.35
N ASP A 192 -0.35 -24.57 -5.66
CA ASP A 192 -0.05 -25.99 -5.80
C ASP A 192 -1.12 -26.71 -4.99
N ALA A 193 -2.25 -27.00 -5.65
CA ALA A 193 -3.17 -28.04 -5.21
C ALA A 193 -2.40 -29.38 -5.15
N LYS A 194 -1.76 -29.64 -4.02
CA LYS A 194 -1.29 -30.95 -3.59
C LYS A 194 -1.68 -31.17 -2.14
N SER A 195 -2.72 -31.98 -1.97
CA SER A 195 -3.00 -32.86 -0.82
C SER A 195 -2.72 -32.27 0.56
N TRP A 196 -3.75 -31.69 1.18
CA TRP A 196 -3.92 -31.87 2.62
C TRP A 196 -4.61 -33.21 2.81
N ASP A 197 -3.82 -34.29 2.85
CA ASP A 197 -4.24 -35.50 3.53
C ASP A 197 -4.39 -35.14 5.01
N LEU A 198 -5.64 -35.00 5.44
CA LEU A 198 -6.00 -34.99 6.85
C LEU A 198 -5.80 -36.41 7.38
N GLU A 199 -4.62 -36.66 7.92
CA GLU A 199 -4.39 -37.77 8.85
C GLU A 199 -4.31 -37.23 10.28
N HIS A 200 -5.29 -37.68 11.08
CA HIS A 200 -5.48 -37.62 12.54
C HIS A 200 -6.20 -36.38 13.09
#